data_AF-A0A7C5Q5V5-F1
#
_entry.id   AF-A0A7C5Q5V5-F1
#
_cell.length_a   1.000
_cell.length_b   1.000
_cell.length_c   1.000
_cell.angle_alpha   90.00
_cell.angle_beta   90.00
_cell.angle_gamma   90.00
#
_symmetry.space_group_name_H-M   'P 1'
#
loop_
_entity.id
_entity.type
_entity.pdbx_description
1 polymer ?
#
loop_
_entity_poly.entity_id
_entity_poly.type
_entity_poly.pdbx_seq_one_letter_code
_entity_poly.pdbx_strand_id
1 'polypeptide(L)'
;MKGLAFLAGISSLILAGLLMTTPLHNGLPPVTLQLSVLTLTLSSLSTLLTPLSSALGSQTIVAPWGDGLRLGLGPLVAWCLGGAVIGLLSRKAKSAIPPALLTPAIVYLLVLGLSIYVHPRLPGAVRWEVFLSRVAQAILLDGPLDFAFIYIIPISFSVLSASLVESITAKPVPVQPRKRRFWEWVEEE
;
A
#
# COMPACT_ATOMS: atom_id res chain seq x y z
N MET A 1 17.07 -1.37 -6.62
CA MET A 1 15.80 -1.96 -7.10
C MET A 1 14.73 -2.11 -6.02
N LYS A 2 15.02 -2.66 -4.82
CA LYS A 2 14.02 -2.84 -3.75
C LYS A 2 13.25 -1.55 -3.37
N GLY A 3 13.96 -0.42 -3.24
CA GLY A 3 13.32 0.88 -2.97
C GLY A 3 12.37 1.34 -4.07
N LEU A 4 12.70 1.10 -5.35
CA LEU A 4 11.82 1.43 -6.47
C LEU A 4 10.56 0.54 -6.47
N ALA A 5 10.69 -0.75 -6.17
CA ALA A 5 9.55 -1.65 -6.06
C ALA A 5 8.59 -1.20 -4.94
N PHE A 6 9.14 -0.83 -3.78
CA PHE A 6 8.37 -0.28 -2.67
C PHE A 6 7.63 1.03 -3.04
N LEU A 7 8.35 2.00 -3.62
CA LEU A 7 7.76 3.28 -4.04
C LEU A 7 6.68 3.08 -5.11
N ALA A 8 6.94 2.21 -6.10
CA ALA A 8 5.95 1.88 -7.13
C ALA A 8 4.72 1.20 -6.54
N GLY A 9 4.89 0.32 -5.55
CA GLY A 9 3.78 -0.30 -4.83
C GLY A 9 2.90 0.75 -4.13
N ILE A 10 3.50 1.66 -3.36
CA ILE A 10 2.77 2.74 -2.69
C ILE A 10 2.08 3.65 -3.71
N SER A 11 2.78 4.10 -4.74
CA SER A 11 2.20 4.97 -5.77
C SER A 11 1.03 4.31 -6.50
N SER A 12 1.12 3.00 -6.75
CA SER A 12 0.03 2.23 -7.38
C SER A 12 -1.20 2.16 -6.47
N LEU A 13 -0.99 1.97 -5.17
CA LEU A 13 -2.07 1.95 -4.18
C LEU A 13 -2.72 3.33 -4.03
N ILE A 14 -1.92 4.40 -3.94
CA ILE A 14 -2.44 5.78 -3.91
C ILE A 14 -3.25 6.08 -5.17
N LEU A 15 -2.76 5.69 -6.34
CA LEU A 15 -3.48 5.89 -7.59
C LEU A 15 -4.81 5.11 -7.62
N ALA A 16 -4.78 3.84 -7.20
CA ALA A 16 -5.99 3.01 -7.15
C ALA A 16 -7.04 3.58 -6.18
N GLY A 17 -6.62 4.00 -4.98
CA GLY A 17 -7.51 4.64 -4.01
C GLY A 17 -8.04 6.00 -4.49
N LEU A 18 -7.24 6.78 -5.22
CA LEU A 18 -7.70 8.05 -5.80
C LEU A 18 -8.81 7.80 -6.82
N LEU A 19 -8.65 6.81 -7.70
CA LEU A 19 -9.68 6.45 -8.67
C LEU A 19 -11.00 6.07 -7.99
N MET A 20 -10.94 5.32 -6.88
CA MET A 20 -12.12 4.91 -6.11
C MET A 20 -12.81 6.07 -5.37
N THR A 21 -12.05 7.11 -5.01
CA THR A 21 -12.54 8.23 -4.19
C THR A 21 -12.87 9.48 -5.01
N THR A 22 -12.57 9.51 -6.31
CA THR A 22 -12.94 10.61 -7.22
C THR A 22 -14.35 11.21 -7.00
N PRO A 23 -15.44 10.44 -6.84
CA PRO A 23 -16.77 11.03 -6.67
C PRO A 23 -16.97 11.81 -5.35
N LEU A 24 -16.16 11.55 -4.31
CA LEU A 24 -16.29 12.20 -3.01
C LEU A 24 -15.67 13.61 -2.96
N HIS A 25 -14.77 13.93 -3.90
CA HIS A 25 -13.98 15.17 -3.84
C HIS A 25 -14.72 16.41 -4.38
N ASN A 26 -15.87 16.23 -5.05
CA ASN A 26 -16.65 17.33 -5.60
C ASN A 26 -17.33 18.21 -4.53
N GLY A 27 -17.35 17.78 -3.26
CA GLY A 27 -17.99 18.50 -2.14
C GLY A 27 -17.03 19.10 -1.11
N LEU A 28 -15.71 19.06 -1.35
CA LEU A 28 -14.73 19.57 -0.37
C LEU A 28 -14.79 21.12 -0.28
N PRO A 29 -14.74 21.70 0.94
CA PRO A 29 -14.66 23.15 1.11
C PRO A 29 -13.35 23.68 0.49
N PRO A 30 -13.32 24.95 0.06
CA PRO A 30 -12.11 25.54 -0.51
C PRO A 30 -11.00 25.56 0.55
N VAL A 31 -9.95 24.77 0.32
CA VAL A 31 -8.75 24.70 1.15
C VAL A 31 -7.50 24.93 0.31
N THR A 32 -6.36 25.18 0.97
CA THR A 32 -5.09 25.37 0.27
C THR A 32 -4.70 24.12 -0.53
N LEU A 33 -4.01 24.29 -1.66
CA LEU A 33 -3.58 23.18 -2.52
C LEU A 33 -2.82 22.09 -1.75
N GLN A 34 -1.96 22.48 -0.81
CA GLN A 34 -1.24 21.55 0.05
C GLN A 34 -2.19 20.70 0.90
N LEU A 35 -3.19 21.31 1.52
CA LEU A 35 -4.17 20.59 2.33
C LEU A 35 -5.08 19.71 1.47
N SER A 36 -5.42 20.15 0.25
CA SER A 36 -6.15 19.33 -0.73
C SER A 36 -5.39 18.06 -1.09
N VAL A 37 -4.10 18.17 -1.42
CA VAL A 37 -3.26 17.00 -1.75
C VAL A 37 -3.16 16.02 -0.58
N LEU A 38 -2.99 16.53 0.64
CA LEU A 38 -2.92 15.68 1.83
C LEU A 38 -4.27 14.99 2.13
N THR A 39 -5.38 15.71 1.97
CA THR A 39 -6.74 15.16 2.14
C THR A 39 -7.05 14.11 1.09
N LEU A 40 -6.69 14.35 -0.18
CA LEU A 40 -6.82 13.39 -1.28
C LEU A 40 -6.01 12.12 -1.00
N THR A 41 -4.77 12.29 -0.52
CA THR A 41 -3.90 11.17 -0.19
C THR A 41 -4.46 10.35 0.98
N LEU A 42 -4.94 11.01 2.03
CA LEU A 42 -5.58 10.36 3.17
C LEU A 42 -6.85 9.60 2.74
N SER A 43 -7.70 10.23 1.95
CA SER A 43 -8.95 9.64 1.45
C SER A 43 -8.66 8.41 0.61
N SER A 44 -7.72 8.51 -0.34
CA SER A 44 -7.24 7.40 -1.14
C SER A 44 -6.74 6.23 -0.28
N LEU A 45 -5.82 6.48 0.64
CA LEU A 45 -5.25 5.41 1.47
C LEU A 45 -6.28 4.80 2.44
N SER A 46 -7.21 5.60 2.97
CA SER A 46 -8.25 5.11 3.88
C SER A 46 -9.15 4.04 3.23
N THR A 47 -9.38 4.14 1.92
CA THR A 47 -10.19 3.13 1.19
C THR A 47 -9.58 1.74 1.14
N LEU A 48 -8.28 1.64 1.41
CA LEU A 48 -7.52 0.39 1.30
C LEU A 48 -7.47 -0.39 2.62
N LEU A 49 -8.02 0.16 3.70
CA LEU A 49 -7.89 -0.38 5.06
C LEU A 49 -8.83 -1.55 5.38
N THR A 50 -9.88 -1.76 4.59
CA THR A 50 -10.87 -2.82 4.83
C THR A 50 -11.16 -3.63 3.56
N PRO A 51 -10.14 -4.27 2.94
CA PRO A 51 -10.30 -4.86 1.62
C PRO A 51 -11.18 -6.10 1.57
N LEU A 52 -11.15 -6.94 2.59
CA LEU A 52 -12.00 -8.13 2.68
C LEU A 52 -13.43 -7.74 3.05
N SER A 53 -13.62 -6.88 4.04
CA SER A 53 -14.95 -6.40 4.44
C SER A 53 -15.65 -5.69 3.28
N SER A 54 -14.93 -4.85 2.52
CA SER A 54 -15.46 -4.23 1.30
C SER A 54 -15.88 -5.27 0.26
N ALA A 55 -15.08 -6.32 0.07
CA ALA A 55 -15.39 -7.41 -0.86
C ALA A 55 -16.64 -8.21 -0.42
N LEU A 56 -16.86 -8.33 0.89
CA LEU A 56 -18.04 -8.98 1.48
C LEU A 56 -19.29 -8.08 1.50
N GLY A 57 -19.19 -6.84 1.03
CA GLY A 57 -20.32 -5.91 0.90
C GLY A 57 -20.48 -4.92 2.05
N SER A 58 -19.57 -4.93 3.03
CA SER A 58 -19.52 -3.91 4.08
C SER A 58 -19.13 -2.55 3.49
N GLN A 59 -19.56 -1.47 4.15
CA GLN A 59 -19.18 -0.12 3.75
C GLN A 59 -17.74 0.16 4.19
N THR A 60 -16.94 0.71 3.28
CA THR A 60 -15.62 1.23 3.58
C THR A 60 -15.76 2.66 4.08
N ILE A 61 -15.15 2.96 5.23
CA ILE A 61 -15.17 4.30 5.81
C ILE A 61 -14.11 5.15 5.12
N VAL A 62 -14.52 6.27 4.52
CA VAL A 62 -13.62 7.16 3.76
C VAL A 62 -13.42 8.48 4.48
N ALA A 63 -12.17 8.94 4.50
CA ALA A 63 -11.82 10.27 4.99
C ALA A 63 -12.33 11.38 4.04
N PRO A 64 -12.44 12.64 4.52
CA PRO A 64 -12.20 13.10 5.88
C PRO A 64 -13.44 13.05 6.80
N TRP A 65 -14.62 12.72 6.29
CA TRP A 65 -15.87 12.86 7.03
C TRP A 65 -16.46 11.57 7.60
N GLY A 66 -15.89 10.40 7.29
CA GLY A 66 -16.41 9.13 7.80
C GLY A 66 -17.60 8.59 7.01
N ASP A 67 -17.73 9.04 5.75
CA ASP A 67 -18.76 8.55 4.83
C ASP A 67 -18.48 7.09 4.48
N GLY A 68 -19.53 6.28 4.51
CA GLY A 68 -19.47 4.87 4.13
C GLY A 68 -19.67 4.72 2.63
N LEU A 69 -18.67 4.22 1.92
CA LEU A 69 -18.73 3.95 0.49
C LEU A 69 -18.68 2.45 0.22
N ARG A 70 -19.55 1.95 -0.65
CA ARG A 70 -19.54 0.54 -1.09
C ARG A 70 -18.56 0.39 -2.25
N LEU A 71 -17.34 -0.02 -1.95
CA LEU A 71 -16.27 -0.19 -2.94
C LEU A 71 -16.19 -1.61 -3.52
N GLY A 72 -16.88 -2.58 -2.93
CA GLY A 72 -16.90 -3.97 -3.38
C GLY A 72 -15.49 -4.56 -3.43
N LEU A 73 -15.14 -5.20 -4.54
CA LEU A 73 -13.82 -5.81 -4.75
C LEU A 73 -12.68 -4.80 -4.96
N GLY A 74 -12.97 -3.51 -5.10
CA GLY A 74 -11.99 -2.48 -5.48
C GLY A 74 -10.71 -2.51 -4.64
N PRO A 75 -10.78 -2.35 -3.31
CA PRO A 75 -9.59 -2.30 -2.46
C PRO A 75 -8.78 -3.61 -2.50
N LEU A 76 -9.45 -4.75 -2.64
CA LEU A 76 -8.81 -6.06 -2.76
C LEU A 76 -8.01 -6.13 -4.07
N VAL A 77 -8.60 -5.71 -5.19
CA VAL A 77 -7.91 -5.63 -6.48
C VAL A 77 -6.72 -4.68 -6.41
N ALA A 78 -6.84 -3.54 -5.72
CA ALA A 78 -5.73 -2.61 -5.53
C ALA A 78 -4.54 -3.26 -4.81
N TRP A 79 -4.79 -4.02 -3.73
CA TRP A 79 -3.74 -4.76 -3.03
C TRP A 79 -3.09 -5.85 -3.90
N CYS A 80 -3.88 -6.58 -4.69
CA CYS A 80 -3.36 -7.55 -5.66
C CYS A 80 -2.45 -6.89 -6.69
N LEU A 81 -2.88 -5.77 -7.28
CA LEU A 81 -2.12 -5.01 -8.27
C LEU A 81 -0.84 -4.41 -7.66
N GLY A 82 -0.94 -3.83 -6.46
CA GLY A 82 0.22 -3.30 -5.73
C GLY A 82 1.26 -4.40 -5.47
N GLY A 83 0.82 -5.56 -4.98
CA GLY A 83 1.67 -6.73 -4.80
C GLY A 83 2.32 -7.20 -6.11
N ALA A 84 1.53 -7.30 -7.19
CA ALA A 84 2.03 -7.71 -8.50
C ALA A 84 3.11 -6.73 -9.04
N VAL A 85 2.88 -5.42 -8.93
CA VAL A 85 3.86 -4.40 -9.35
C VAL A 85 5.17 -4.54 -8.55
N ILE A 86 5.07 -4.75 -7.24
CA ILE A 86 6.25 -4.97 -6.38
C ILE A 86 7.04 -6.21 -6.83
N GLY A 87 6.35 -7.31 -7.12
CA GLY A 87 7.00 -8.56 -7.54
C GLY A 87 7.64 -8.47 -8.92
N LEU A 88 6.93 -7.88 -9.90
CA LEU A 88 7.45 -7.63 -11.24
C LEU A 88 8.74 -6.79 -11.19
N LEU A 89 8.79 -5.76 -10.35
CA LEU A 89 9.97 -4.90 -10.21
C LEU A 89 11.10 -5.54 -9.39
N SER A 90 10.78 -6.48 -8.51
CA SER A 90 11.76 -7.17 -7.66
C SER A 90 12.49 -8.31 -8.37
N ARG A 91 11.88 -8.90 -9.41
CA ARG A 91 12.40 -9.96 -10.30
C ARG A 91 12.79 -11.29 -9.67
N LYS A 92 12.97 -11.36 -8.35
CA LYS A 92 13.26 -12.58 -7.58
C LYS A 92 12.30 -12.69 -6.41
N ALA A 93 11.79 -13.88 -6.13
CA ALA A 93 10.81 -14.07 -5.06
C ALA A 93 11.32 -13.57 -3.69
N LYS A 94 12.58 -13.91 -3.35
CA LYS A 94 13.19 -13.52 -2.07
C LYS A 94 13.39 -12.01 -1.91
N SER A 95 13.61 -11.27 -3.00
CA SER A 95 13.80 -9.80 -2.94
C SER A 95 12.48 -9.05 -2.89
N ALA A 96 11.36 -9.69 -3.24
CA ALA A 96 10.03 -9.10 -3.33
C ALA A 96 9.29 -9.06 -1.99
N ILE A 97 9.69 -9.91 -1.02
CA ILE A 97 9.07 -9.98 0.31
C ILE A 97 9.25 -8.67 1.11
N PRO A 98 10.47 -8.12 1.30
CA PRO A 98 10.64 -6.90 2.10
C PRO A 98 9.80 -5.70 1.64
N PRO A 99 9.79 -5.31 0.34
CA PRO A 99 8.94 -4.21 -0.10
C PRO A 99 7.45 -4.52 0.06
N ALA A 100 7.01 -5.76 -0.22
CA ALA A 100 5.60 -6.16 -0.04
C ALA A 100 5.13 -6.15 1.42
N LEU A 101 6.05 -6.32 2.38
CA LEU A 101 5.78 -6.23 3.82
C LEU A 101 5.79 -4.78 4.32
N LEU A 102 6.72 -3.97 3.79
CA LEU A 102 6.84 -2.56 4.17
C LEU A 102 5.71 -1.69 3.60
N THR A 103 5.24 -1.96 2.38
CA THR A 103 4.16 -1.19 1.74
C THR A 103 2.90 -1.10 2.62
N PRO A 104 2.30 -2.20 3.10
CA PRO A 104 1.13 -2.12 3.98
C PRO A 104 1.41 -1.42 5.30
N ALA A 105 2.56 -1.68 5.94
CA ALA A 105 2.93 -1.00 7.18
C ALA A 105 3.03 0.52 7.00
N ILE A 106 3.63 0.96 5.90
CA ILE A 106 3.77 2.39 5.58
C ILE A 106 2.43 3.01 5.21
N VAL A 107 1.56 2.31 4.47
CA VAL A 107 0.20 2.76 4.20
C VAL A 107 -0.55 3.01 5.51
N TYR A 108 -0.50 2.08 6.46
CA TYR A 108 -1.11 2.26 7.79
C TYR A 108 -0.54 3.46 8.54
N LEU A 109 0.79 3.59 8.60
CA LEU A 109 1.44 4.72 9.27
C LEU A 109 1.12 6.06 8.59
N LEU A 110 1.02 6.08 7.26
CA LEU A 110 0.62 7.27 6.53
C LEU A 110 -0.83 7.63 6.81
N VAL A 111 -1.75 6.66 6.85
CA VAL A 111 -3.14 6.96 7.22
C VAL A 111 -3.19 7.53 8.63
N LEU A 112 -2.52 6.92 9.61
CA LEU A 112 -2.49 7.43 10.99
C LEU A 112 -1.84 8.82 11.09
N GLY A 113 -0.69 9.02 10.45
CA GLY A 113 0.03 10.30 10.47
C GLY A 113 -0.73 11.41 9.77
N LEU A 114 -1.30 11.14 8.59
CA LEU A 114 -2.13 12.09 7.85
C LEU A 114 -3.43 12.37 8.59
N SER A 115 -4.03 11.37 9.24
CA SER A 115 -5.20 11.52 10.10
C SER A 115 -4.94 12.56 11.20
N ILE A 116 -3.81 12.45 11.90
CA ILE A 116 -3.44 13.39 12.96
C ILE A 116 -3.11 14.79 12.39
N TYR A 117 -2.44 14.85 11.24
CA TYR A 117 -1.96 16.12 10.65
C TYR A 117 -3.06 16.92 9.93
N VAL A 118 -3.93 16.26 9.16
CA VAL A 118 -4.98 16.91 8.37
C VAL A 118 -6.12 17.39 9.28
N HIS A 119 -6.36 16.70 10.40
CA HIS A 119 -7.44 16.96 11.35
C HIS A 119 -7.58 18.43 11.81
N PRO A 120 -6.58 19.07 12.46
CA PRO A 120 -6.76 20.41 13.01
C PRO A 120 -6.97 21.50 11.95
N ARG A 121 -6.87 21.15 10.67
CA ARG A 121 -6.90 22.09 9.55
C ARG A 121 -8.20 22.02 8.75
N LEU A 122 -9.06 21.02 8.99
CA LEU A 122 -10.36 20.90 8.34
C LEU A 122 -11.49 21.41 9.27
N PRO A 123 -12.49 22.12 8.73
CA PRO A 123 -13.62 22.56 9.53
C PRO A 123 -14.51 21.38 9.95
N GLY A 124 -14.72 21.21 11.26
CA GLY A 124 -15.69 20.28 11.84
C GLY A 124 -15.10 19.09 12.63
N ALA A 125 -14.66 19.35 13.88
CA ALA A 125 -14.08 18.34 14.79
C ALA A 125 -14.98 17.11 15.04
N VAL A 126 -16.31 17.31 15.12
CA VAL A 126 -17.27 16.22 15.38
C VAL A 126 -17.28 15.17 14.26
N ARG A 127 -17.16 15.58 12.99
CA ARG A 127 -17.14 14.63 11.86
C ARG A 127 -15.85 13.81 11.83
N TRP A 128 -14.77 14.38 12.34
CA TRP A 128 -13.50 13.69 12.46
C TRP A 128 -13.50 12.60 13.54
N GLU A 129 -14.01 12.93 14.73
CA GLU A 129 -14.13 11.94 15.81
C GLU A 129 -14.98 10.75 15.37
N VAL A 130 -16.05 11.02 14.60
CA VAL A 130 -16.86 9.98 13.97
C VAL A 130 -16.04 9.16 12.98
N PHE A 131 -15.22 9.76 12.12
CA PHE A 131 -14.32 9.02 11.23
C PHE A 131 -13.35 8.12 12.01
N LEU A 132 -12.62 8.65 12.99
CA LEU A 132 -11.67 7.87 13.77
C LEU A 132 -12.33 6.73 14.53
N SER A 133 -13.47 7.01 15.18
CA SER A 133 -14.24 6.01 15.91
C SER A 133 -14.69 4.89 14.98
N ARG A 134 -15.22 5.22 13.81
CA ARG A 134 -15.68 4.23 12.82
C ARG A 134 -14.52 3.44 12.21
N VAL A 135 -13.39 4.07 11.91
CA VAL A 135 -12.20 3.38 11.40
C VAL A 135 -11.61 2.45 12.45
N ALA A 136 -11.51 2.91 13.70
CA ALA A 136 -11.04 2.08 14.81
C ALA A 136 -11.97 0.89 15.03
N GLN A 137 -13.29 1.10 15.01
CA GLN A 137 -14.28 0.03 15.10
C GLN A 137 -14.15 -0.95 13.92
N ALA A 138 -14.09 -0.44 12.69
CA ALA A 138 -13.99 -1.26 11.49
C ALA A 138 -12.72 -2.14 11.47
N ILE A 139 -11.58 -1.62 11.93
CA ILE A 139 -10.30 -2.35 11.90
C ILE A 139 -10.14 -3.27 13.12
N LEU A 140 -10.45 -2.78 14.32
CA LEU A 140 -10.15 -3.50 15.57
C LEU A 140 -11.26 -4.48 15.97
N LEU A 141 -12.52 -4.16 15.67
CA LEU A 141 -13.67 -4.92 16.15
C LEU A 141 -14.31 -5.72 15.01
N ASP A 142 -14.66 -5.06 13.91
CA ASP A 142 -15.49 -5.68 12.86
C ASP A 142 -14.66 -6.43 11.81
N GLY A 143 -13.41 -6.02 11.59
CA GLY A 143 -12.55 -6.52 10.51
C GLY A 143 -11.14 -6.91 10.94
N PRO A 144 -10.91 -7.68 12.03
CA PRO A 144 -9.56 -8.13 12.38
C PRO A 144 -8.89 -8.96 11.27
N LEU A 145 -9.71 -9.61 10.42
CA LEU A 145 -9.23 -10.31 9.22
C LEU A 145 -8.75 -9.35 8.14
N ASP A 146 -9.34 -8.16 7.98
CA ASP A 146 -8.87 -7.17 7.01
C ASP A 146 -7.39 -6.83 7.23
N PHE A 147 -7.00 -6.67 8.50
CA PHE A 147 -5.61 -6.42 8.87
C PHE A 147 -4.68 -7.53 8.37
N ALA A 148 -5.04 -8.80 8.58
CA ALA A 148 -4.25 -9.92 8.09
C ALA A 148 -4.16 -9.94 6.54
N PHE A 149 -5.28 -9.69 5.86
CA PHE A 149 -5.35 -9.70 4.40
C PHE A 149 -4.54 -8.57 3.74
N ILE A 150 -4.43 -7.41 4.40
CA ILE A 150 -3.59 -6.31 3.93
C ILE A 150 -2.10 -6.69 3.86
N TYR A 151 -1.65 -7.64 4.68
CA TYR A 151 -0.29 -8.18 4.57
C TYR A 151 -0.21 -9.40 3.65
N ILE A 152 -1.15 -10.34 3.78
CA ILE A 152 -1.11 -11.61 3.04
C ILE A 152 -1.24 -11.37 1.53
N ILE A 153 -2.23 -10.58 1.09
CA ILE A 153 -2.49 -10.37 -0.35
C ILE A 153 -1.26 -9.82 -1.08
N PRO A 154 -0.69 -8.65 -0.71
CA PRO A 154 0.42 -8.09 -1.47
C PRO A 154 1.66 -8.99 -1.40
N ILE A 155 1.90 -9.71 -0.31
CA ILE A 155 3.02 -10.66 -0.21
C ILE A 155 2.82 -11.82 -1.18
N SER A 156 1.64 -12.46 -1.17
CA SER A 156 1.34 -13.60 -2.05
C SER A 156 1.46 -13.20 -3.52
N PHE A 157 0.85 -12.08 -3.92
CA PHE A 157 0.91 -11.62 -5.31
C PHE A 157 2.31 -11.13 -5.72
N SER A 158 3.06 -10.53 -4.80
CA SER A 158 4.46 -10.14 -5.03
C SER A 158 5.36 -11.35 -5.25
N VAL A 159 5.23 -12.38 -4.41
CA VAL A 159 5.99 -13.63 -4.57
C VAL A 159 5.61 -14.33 -5.86
N LEU A 160 4.32 -14.49 -6.16
CA LEU A 160 3.84 -15.15 -7.38
C LEU A 160 4.34 -14.45 -8.64
N SER A 161 4.18 -13.13 -8.74
CA SER A 161 4.63 -12.35 -9.90
C SER A 161 6.16 -12.33 -10.02
N ALA A 162 6.89 -12.24 -8.91
CA ALA A 162 8.34 -12.32 -8.93
C ALA A 162 8.85 -13.70 -9.36
N SER A 163 8.21 -14.78 -8.91
CA SER A 163 8.51 -16.16 -9.34
C SER A 163 8.26 -16.36 -10.83
N LEU A 164 7.19 -15.77 -11.36
CA LEU A 164 6.89 -15.76 -12.79
C LEU A 164 8.02 -15.10 -13.59
N VAL A 165 8.46 -13.91 -13.18
CA VAL A 165 9.57 -13.19 -13.82
C VAL A 165 10.89 -13.96 -13.68
N GLU A 166 11.16 -14.54 -12.51
CA GLU A 166 12.35 -15.34 -12.25
C GLU A 166 12.41 -16.58 -13.16
N SER A 167 11.27 -17.20 -13.47
CA SER A 167 11.19 -18.37 -14.35
C SER A 167 11.46 -18.04 -15.83
N ILE A 168 11.12 -16.83 -16.27
CA ILE A 168 11.29 -16.37 -17.65
C ILE A 168 12.69 -15.75 -17.86
N THR A 169 13.31 -15.26 -16.79
CA THR A 169 14.62 -14.61 -16.87
C THR A 169 15.71 -15.66 -17.02
N ALA A 170 16.48 -15.59 -18.09
CA ALA A 170 17.61 -16.50 -18.32
C ALA A 170 18.57 -16.45 -17.12
N LYS A 171 18.86 -17.61 -16.54
CA LYS A 171 19.83 -17.71 -15.45
C LYS A 171 21.19 -17.29 -16.00
N PRO A 172 21.94 -16.41 -15.30
CA PRO A 172 23.28 -16.06 -15.75
C PRO A 172 24.13 -17.34 -15.82
N VAL A 173 24.95 -17.46 -16.86
CA VAL A 173 25.89 -18.56 -17.01
C VAL A 173 26.74 -18.62 -15.74
N PRO A 174 26.86 -19.78 -15.06
CA PRO A 174 27.69 -19.88 -13.87
C PRO A 174 29.11 -19.49 -14.25
N VAL A 175 29.55 -18.33 -13.75
CA VAL A 175 30.94 -17.91 -13.87
C VAL A 175 31.73 -18.95 -13.09
N GLN A 176 32.47 -19.80 -13.79
CA GLN A 176 33.36 -20.76 -13.13
C GLN A 176 34.22 -19.97 -12.14
N PRO A 177 34.37 -20.43 -10.88
CA PRO A 177 35.23 -19.75 -9.94
C PRO A 177 36.61 -19.66 -10.58
N ARG A 178 37.04 -18.43 -10.91
CA ARG A 178 38.38 -18.18 -11.44
C ARG A 178 39.31 -18.79 -10.40
N LYS A 179 40.08 -19.83 -10.78
CA LYS A 179 41.12 -20.41 -9.93
C LYS A 179 42.03 -19.24 -9.52
N ARG A 180 41.85 -18.75 -8.29
CA ARG A 180 42.75 -17.76 -7.69
C ARG A 180 44.13 -18.38 -7.72
N ARG A 181 45.08 -17.69 -8.33
CA ARG A 181 46.49 -18.10 -8.27
C ARG A 181 47.03 -17.65 -6.91
N PHE A 182 47.89 -18.45 -6.28
CA PHE A 182 48.29 -18.23 -4.88
C PHE A 182 48.95 -16.87 -4.61
N TRP A 183 49.44 -16.20 -5.66
CA TRP A 183 50.08 -14.88 -5.61
C TRP A 183 49.11 -13.68 -5.73
N GLU A 184 47.82 -13.90 -5.92
CA GLU A 184 46.80 -12.84 -5.80
C GLU A 184 46.46 -12.63 -4.31
N TRP A 185 47.41 -12.11 -3.54
CA TRP A 185 47.14 -11.56 -2.20
C TRP A 185 46.58 -10.15 -2.32
N VAL A 186 45.68 -9.81 -1.39
CA VAL A 186 45.09 -8.48 -1.25
C VAL A 186 46.20 -7.57 -0.73
N GLU A 187 46.58 -6.55 -1.52
CA GLU A 187 47.18 -5.36 -0.92
C GLU A 187 46.10 -4.75 -0.04
N GLU A 188 46.28 -4.91 1.27
CA GLU A 188 45.53 -4.15 2.28
C GLU A 188 45.73 -2.67 2.00
N GLU A 189 44.63 -1.95 1.79
CA GLU A 189 44.39 -0.57 2.25
C GLU A 189 42.89 -0.23 2.16
#